data_AF-A0AAU2LBC0-F1
#
_entry.id   AF-A0AAU2LBC0-F1
#
_cell.length_a   1.000
_cell.length_b   1.000
_cell.length_c   1.000
_cell.angle_alpha   90.00
_cell.angle_beta   90.00
_cell.angle_gamma   90.00
#
_symmetry.space_group_name_H-M   'P 1'
#
loop_
_entity.id
_entity.type
_entity.pdbx_description
1 polymer ?
#
loop_
_entity_poly.entity_id
_entity_poly.type
_entity_poly.pdbx_seq_one_letter_code
_entity_poly.pdbx_strand_id
1 'polypeptide(L)'
;MDRFVLGDTDFAVDRSESSVDMAPDGTVTIEVWGTAEALDAQPDTGRYAWAIHPPRLYLTDVPVARSGAVATARLDDSMADRYDIGLYLHEHGDVIGELILDPARSLRISGSAQVNGRTEPIDVEVELPLPPE
;
A
#
# COMPACT_ATOMS: atom_id res chain seq x y z
N MET A 1 -0.54 -15.28 -0.72
CA MET A 1 -0.49 -14.97 0.72
C MET A 1 -0.26 -13.48 0.82
N ASP A 2 -1.06 -12.79 1.61
CA ASP A 2 -0.95 -11.35 1.73
C ASP A 2 0.31 -10.95 2.49
N ARG A 3 0.91 -9.83 2.10
CA ARG A 3 2.07 -9.25 2.77
C ARG A 3 2.09 -7.74 2.64
N PHE A 4 2.63 -7.09 3.66
CA PHE A 4 2.95 -5.68 3.63
C PHE A 4 4.39 -5.53 4.10
N VAL A 5 5.32 -5.56 3.16
CA VAL A 5 6.74 -5.43 3.47
C VAL A 5 7.16 -3.97 3.33
N LEU A 6 7.73 -3.42 4.39
CA LEU A 6 8.34 -2.09 4.42
C LEU A 6 9.77 -2.21 4.99
N GLY A 7 10.77 -1.89 4.19
CA GLY A 7 12.16 -2.16 4.52
C GLY A 7 12.41 -3.67 4.59
N ASP A 8 12.80 -4.14 5.77
CA ASP A 8 13.05 -5.54 6.12
C ASP A 8 11.96 -6.15 7.02
N THR A 9 10.87 -5.42 7.24
CA THR A 9 9.77 -5.84 8.14
C THR A 9 8.52 -6.14 7.33
N ASP A 10 7.93 -7.31 7.59
CA ASP A 10 6.58 -7.65 7.12
C ASP A 10 5.57 -7.32 8.21
N PHE A 11 4.70 -6.35 7.93
CA PHE A 11 3.63 -5.93 8.80
C PHE A 11 2.36 -6.78 8.66
N ALA A 12 2.40 -7.82 7.82
CA ALA A 12 1.22 -8.55 7.37
C ALA A 12 0.16 -7.60 6.78
N VAL A 13 -0.99 -8.11 6.36
CA VAL A 13 -2.11 -7.29 5.87
C VAL A 13 -3.30 -7.48 6.78
N ASP A 14 -3.82 -6.38 7.29
CA ASP A 14 -5.12 -6.35 7.96
C ASP A 14 -6.22 -6.32 6.90
N ARG A 15 -6.79 -7.48 6.59
CA ARG A 15 -7.85 -7.59 5.58
C ARG A 15 -9.17 -6.95 6.01
N SER A 16 -9.41 -6.72 7.30
CA SER A 16 -10.64 -6.09 7.79
C SER A 16 -10.63 -4.58 7.61
N GLU A 17 -9.45 -3.96 7.65
CA GLU A 17 -9.28 -2.51 7.46
C GLU A 17 -8.86 -2.15 6.02
N SER A 18 -8.48 -3.14 5.20
CA SER A 18 -8.04 -2.92 3.82
C SER A 18 -9.21 -2.93 2.82
N SER A 19 -9.11 -2.11 1.78
CA SER A 19 -10.10 -1.99 0.72
C SER A 19 -9.45 -1.79 -0.65
N VAL A 20 -10.12 -2.29 -1.69
CA VAL A 20 -9.75 -2.08 -3.10
C VAL A 20 -11.04 -1.86 -3.87
N ASP A 21 -11.23 -0.65 -4.37
CA ASP A 21 -12.33 -0.27 -5.24
C ASP A 21 -11.83 0.13 -6.62
N MET A 22 -12.58 -0.27 -7.64
CA MET A 22 -12.30 0.08 -9.03
C MET A 22 -13.54 0.72 -9.63
N ALA A 23 -13.47 2.03 -9.85
CA ALA A 23 -14.56 2.80 -10.39
C ALA A 23 -14.79 2.51 -11.90
N PRO A 24 -16.03 2.69 -12.40
CA PRO A 24 -16.34 2.51 -13.82
C PRO A 24 -15.60 3.46 -14.76
N ASP A 25 -15.12 4.59 -14.26
CA ASP A 25 -14.37 5.60 -15.03
C ASP A 25 -12.88 5.26 -15.22
N GLY A 26 -12.43 4.13 -14.68
CA GLY A 26 -11.05 3.65 -14.82
C GLY A 26 -10.09 4.18 -13.77
N THR A 27 -10.61 4.74 -12.66
CA THR A 27 -9.82 5.04 -11.46
C THR A 27 -9.88 3.89 -10.43
N VAL A 28 -8.91 3.88 -9.52
CA VAL A 28 -8.88 2.94 -8.39
C VAL A 28 -8.66 3.70 -7.09
N THR A 29 -9.32 3.22 -6.04
CA THR A 29 -9.10 3.64 -4.67
C THR A 29 -8.69 2.43 -3.86
N ILE A 30 -7.53 2.50 -3.23
CA ILE A 30 -6.88 1.41 -2.52
C ILE A 30 -6.50 1.93 -1.15
N GLU A 31 -6.83 1.17 -0.12
CA GLU A 31 -6.31 1.36 1.23
C GLU A 31 -5.85 0.00 1.74
N VAL A 32 -4.57 -0.13 2.07
CA VAL A 32 -4.01 -1.37 2.62
C VAL A 32 -3.36 -1.03 3.95
N TRP A 33 -3.75 -1.76 4.99
CA TRP A 33 -3.22 -1.61 6.34
C TRP A 33 -2.33 -2.79 6.71
N GLY A 34 -1.21 -2.50 7.36
CA GLY A 34 -0.50 -3.50 8.17
C GLY A 34 -1.27 -3.82 9.44
N THR A 35 -0.92 -4.92 10.12
CA THR A 35 -1.60 -5.31 11.36
C THR A 35 -0.98 -4.65 12.60
N ALA A 36 -1.80 -4.42 13.63
CA ALA A 36 -1.32 -3.95 14.93
C ALA A 36 -0.39 -4.96 15.59
N GLU A 37 -0.68 -6.26 15.46
CA GLU A 37 0.12 -7.32 16.05
C GLU A 37 1.55 -7.37 15.49
N ALA A 38 1.73 -7.10 14.19
CA ALA A 38 3.06 -7.10 13.58
C ALA A 38 3.89 -5.89 14.01
N LEU A 39 3.23 -4.75 14.24
CA LEU A 39 3.86 -3.57 14.84
C LEU A 39 4.22 -3.82 16.31
N ASP A 40 3.29 -4.32 17.11
CA ASP A 40 3.49 -4.59 18.55
C ASP A 40 4.55 -5.68 18.81
N ALA A 41 4.77 -6.58 17.84
CA ALA A 41 5.82 -7.59 17.90
C ALA A 41 7.22 -7.03 17.62
N GLN A 42 7.35 -5.78 17.17
CA GLN A 42 8.66 -5.16 16.96
C GLN A 42 9.36 -4.94 18.31
N PRO A 43 10.69 -5.12 18.37
CA PRO A 43 11.44 -4.78 19.57
C PRO A 43 11.41 -3.26 19.82
N ASP A 44 11.50 -2.82 21.08
CA ASP A 44 11.54 -1.39 21.47
C ASP A 44 12.69 -0.59 20.83
N THR A 45 13.69 -1.29 20.28
CA THR A 45 14.84 -0.71 19.55
C THR A 45 14.79 -0.97 18.05
N GLY A 46 13.68 -1.52 17.56
CA GLY A 46 13.43 -1.84 16.17
C GLY A 46 13.31 -0.58 15.31
N ARG A 47 13.47 -0.76 14.00
CA ARG A 47 13.47 0.34 13.02
C ARG A 47 12.20 1.19 13.07
N TYR A 48 11.09 0.56 13.44
CA TYR A 48 9.76 1.17 13.50
C TYR A 48 9.21 1.31 14.93
N ALA A 49 10.06 1.19 15.96
CA ALA A 49 9.64 1.27 17.37
C ALA A 49 9.05 2.63 17.78
N TRP A 50 9.20 3.65 16.94
CA TRP A 50 8.61 4.98 17.12
C TRP A 50 7.18 5.08 16.55
N ALA A 51 6.73 4.11 15.75
CA ALA A 51 5.41 4.14 15.14
C ALA A 51 4.33 3.76 16.16
N ILE A 52 3.21 4.49 16.14
CA ILE A 52 2.07 4.31 17.06
C ILE A 52 0.91 3.57 16.37
N HIS A 53 0.91 3.56 15.04
CA HIS A 53 -0.09 2.88 14.21
C HIS A 53 0.62 2.02 13.17
N PRO A 54 0.01 0.91 12.73
CA PRO A 54 0.53 0.15 11.59
C PRO A 54 0.65 1.01 10.33
N PRO A 55 1.53 0.62 9.38
CA PRO A 55 1.64 1.34 8.12
C PRO A 55 0.34 1.24 7.33
N ARG A 56 -0.04 2.35 6.70
CA ARG A 56 -1.20 2.44 5.81
C ARG A 56 -0.76 2.95 4.46
N LEU A 57 -0.84 2.09 3.44
CA LEU A 57 -0.64 2.48 2.05
C LEU A 57 -1.99 2.90 1.47
N TYR A 58 -2.06 4.07 0.86
CA TYR A 58 -3.30 4.57 0.28
C TYR A 58 -3.08 5.19 -1.10
N LEU A 59 -4.05 4.98 -1.98
CA LEU A 59 -4.18 5.57 -3.31
C LEU A 59 -5.65 5.99 -3.47
N THR A 60 -5.93 7.23 -3.82
CA THR A 60 -7.31 7.72 -4.00
C THR A 60 -7.54 8.21 -5.44
N ASP A 61 -8.55 7.66 -6.10
CA ASP A 61 -8.99 7.99 -7.46
C ASP A 61 -7.85 7.98 -8.50
N VAL A 62 -6.91 7.05 -8.36
CA VAL A 62 -5.72 6.96 -9.22
C VAL A 62 -6.10 6.34 -10.56
N PRO A 63 -5.80 6.99 -11.70
CA PRO A 63 -6.10 6.44 -13.02
C PRO A 63 -5.17 5.27 -13.35
N VAL A 64 -5.73 4.20 -13.90
CA VAL A 64 -4.98 3.00 -14.29
C VAL A 64 -5.09 2.71 -15.79
N ALA A 65 -3.97 2.29 -16.39
CA ALA A 65 -3.96 1.73 -17.73
C ALA A 65 -4.47 0.30 -17.70
N ARG A 66 -5.49 -0.02 -18.50
CA ARG A 66 -6.07 -1.36 -18.57
C ARG A 66 -5.54 -2.16 -19.77
N SER A 67 -5.20 -3.41 -19.52
CA SER A 67 -4.89 -4.42 -20.53
C SER A 67 -5.70 -5.68 -20.23
N GLY A 68 -6.89 -5.78 -20.82
CA GLY A 68 -7.84 -6.83 -20.50
C GLY A 68 -8.38 -6.67 -19.08
N ALA A 69 -8.23 -7.72 -18.26
CA ALA A 69 -8.66 -7.72 -16.86
C ALA A 69 -7.65 -7.08 -15.89
N VAL A 70 -6.43 -6.81 -16.35
CA VAL A 70 -5.35 -6.27 -15.51
C VAL A 70 -5.28 -4.76 -15.67
N ALA A 71 -5.22 -4.06 -14.54
CA ALA A 71 -4.97 -2.63 -14.42
C ALA A 71 -3.54 -2.38 -13.93
N THR A 72 -2.88 -1.35 -14.46
CA THR A 72 -1.52 -0.98 -14.07
C THR A 72 -1.38 0.54 -13.95
N ALA A 73 -0.56 1.00 -13.01
CA ALA A 73 -0.14 2.40 -12.94
C ALA A 73 1.32 2.50 -12.51
N ARG A 74 2.01 3.50 -13.04
CA ARG A 74 3.30 3.95 -12.51
C ARG A 74 2.99 5.03 -11.49
N LEU A 75 3.48 4.85 -10.27
CA LEU A 75 3.39 5.82 -9.18
C LEU A 75 4.73 6.57 -9.20
N ASP A 76 4.76 7.77 -9.75
CA ASP A 76 5.94 8.64 -9.72
C ASP A 76 5.57 9.99 -9.11
N ASP A 77 6.56 10.86 -8.93
CA ASP A 77 6.37 12.17 -8.29
C ASP A 77 5.24 12.97 -8.96
N SER A 78 5.09 12.87 -10.29
CA SER A 78 4.02 13.57 -11.01
C SER A 78 2.63 13.01 -10.71
N MET A 79 2.51 11.71 -10.44
CA MET A 79 1.28 11.09 -9.96
C MET A 79 0.99 11.48 -8.50
N ALA A 80 1.99 11.39 -7.63
CA ALA A 80 1.86 11.73 -6.21
C ALA A 80 1.51 13.22 -5.98
N ASP A 81 2.01 14.12 -6.83
CA ASP A 81 1.66 15.54 -6.79
C ASP A 81 0.19 15.83 -7.19
N ARG A 82 -0.45 14.89 -7.91
CA ARG A 82 -1.77 15.08 -8.52
C ARG A 82 -2.88 14.31 -7.82
N TYR A 83 -2.54 13.18 -7.21
CA TYR A 83 -3.47 12.25 -6.57
C TYR A 83 -3.03 11.98 -5.14
N ASP A 84 -3.96 11.63 -4.26
CA ASP A 84 -3.62 11.27 -2.89
C ASP A 84 -3.03 9.86 -2.87
N ILE A 85 -1.69 9.79 -2.95
CA ILE A 85 -0.90 8.57 -2.99
C ILE A 85 0.15 8.69 -1.89
N GLY A 86 0.18 7.74 -0.97
CA GLY A 86 1.18 7.80 0.07
C GLY A 86 1.18 6.62 1.03
N LEU A 87 2.16 6.65 1.91
CA LEU A 87 2.28 5.78 3.06
C LEU A 87 2.12 6.64 4.31
N TYR A 88 1.16 6.29 5.17
CA TYR A 88 1.07 6.85 6.50
C TYR A 88 1.68 5.87 7.50
N LEU A 89 2.70 6.34 8.22
CA LEU A 89 3.27 5.65 9.37
C LEU A 89 3.71 6.73 10.37
N HIS A 90 2.75 7.23 11.17
CA HIS A 90 2.84 8.43 12.02
C HIS A 90 3.06 9.75 11.27
N GLU A 91 3.80 9.74 10.18
CA GLU A 91 3.87 10.82 9.19
C GLU A 91 3.52 10.29 7.80
N HIS A 92 3.15 11.21 6.90
CA HIS A 92 2.90 10.90 5.50
C HIS A 92 4.22 10.93 4.73
N GLY A 93 4.43 9.89 3.92
CA GLY A 93 5.56 9.78 3.02
C GLY A 93 5.14 9.42 1.60
N ASP A 94 5.87 9.98 0.64
CA ASP A 94 5.63 9.75 -0.77
C ASP A 94 5.91 8.29 -1.14
N VAL A 95 5.11 7.75 -2.06
CA VAL A 95 5.28 6.40 -2.60
C VAL A 95 5.57 6.49 -4.10
N ILE A 96 6.68 5.88 -4.51
CA ILE A 96 7.09 5.78 -5.91
C ILE A 96 7.20 4.29 -6.24
N GLY A 97 6.64 3.84 -7.35
CA GLY A 97 6.65 2.44 -7.72
C GLY A 97 5.71 2.08 -8.86
N GLU A 98 5.26 0.82 -8.83
CA GLU A 98 4.32 0.28 -9.79
C GLU A 98 3.16 -0.40 -9.05
N LEU A 99 1.97 -0.16 -9.58
CA LEU A 99 0.73 -0.82 -9.23
C LEU A 99 0.37 -1.84 -10.33
N ILE A 100 0.05 -3.06 -9.93
CA ILE A 100 -0.57 -4.09 -10.76
C ILE A 100 -1.79 -4.63 -10.03
N LEU A 101 -2.96 -4.54 -10.67
CA LEU A 101 -4.23 -4.97 -10.10
C LEU A 101 -4.94 -5.92 -11.05
N ASP A 102 -5.11 -7.17 -10.62
CA ASP A 102 -6.05 -8.14 -11.19
C ASP A 102 -7.20 -8.31 -10.20
N PRO A 103 -8.36 -7.66 -10.41
CA PRO A 103 -9.48 -7.67 -9.45
C PRO A 103 -10.00 -9.07 -9.10
N ALA A 104 -9.72 -10.08 -9.94
CA ALA A 104 -10.14 -11.46 -9.70
C ALA A 104 -9.08 -12.30 -8.96
N ARG A 105 -7.88 -11.76 -8.74
CA ARG A 105 -6.75 -12.53 -8.21
C ARG A 105 -5.96 -11.80 -7.14
N SER A 106 -5.42 -10.63 -7.46
CA SER A 106 -4.50 -9.94 -6.55
C SER A 106 -4.28 -8.47 -6.88
N LEU A 107 -3.89 -7.74 -5.85
CA LEU A 107 -3.25 -6.43 -5.90
C LEU A 107 -1.76 -6.61 -5.60
N ARG A 108 -0.90 -5.94 -6.36
CA ARG A 108 0.53 -5.79 -6.05
C ARG A 108 0.97 -4.35 -6.21
N ILE A 109 1.67 -3.82 -5.21
CA ILE A 109 2.34 -2.54 -5.26
C ILE A 109 3.80 -2.76 -4.84
N SER A 110 4.75 -2.31 -5.68
CA SER A 110 6.18 -2.46 -5.38
C SER A 110 6.95 -1.21 -5.75
N GLY A 111 7.90 -0.79 -4.91
CA GLY A 111 8.70 0.39 -5.14
C GLY A 111 9.42 0.85 -3.87
N SER A 112 9.32 2.14 -3.57
CA SER A 112 9.86 2.76 -2.37
C SER A 112 8.91 3.77 -1.74
N ALA A 113 9.01 3.96 -0.43
CA ALA A 113 8.29 4.97 0.34
C ALA A 113 9.25 5.84 1.16
N GLN A 114 8.91 7.11 1.39
CA GLN A 114 9.58 7.93 2.40
C GLN A 114 9.06 7.59 3.80
N VAL A 115 9.96 7.35 4.75
CA VAL A 115 9.64 7.02 6.13
C VAL A 115 10.71 7.64 7.03
N ASN A 116 10.30 8.56 7.91
CA ASN A 116 11.19 9.25 8.85
C ASN A 116 12.43 9.85 8.16
N GLY A 117 12.21 10.51 7.02
CA GLY A 117 13.24 11.12 6.18
C GLY A 117 14.16 10.12 5.45
N ARG A 118 13.80 8.84 5.37
CA ARG A 118 14.57 7.79 4.69
C ARG A 118 13.72 7.15 3.60
N THR A 119 14.37 6.76 2.52
CA THR A 119 13.74 5.94 1.47
C THR A 119 13.81 4.47 1.85
N GLU A 120 12.66 3.84 2.05
CA GLU A 120 12.53 2.41 2.34
C GLU A 120 11.93 1.68 1.14
N PRO A 121 12.40 0.46 0.81
CA PRO A 121 11.70 -0.37 -0.15
C PRO A 121 10.32 -0.76 0.39
N ILE A 122 9.32 -0.80 -0.49
CA ILE A 122 7.96 -1.27 -0.16
C ILE A 122 7.55 -2.35 -1.17
N ASP A 123 6.96 -3.44 -0.67
CA ASP A 123 6.32 -4.47 -1.48
C ASP A 123 5.07 -4.98 -0.76
N VAL A 124 3.91 -4.72 -1.38
CA VAL A 124 2.59 -5.10 -0.89
C VAL A 124 1.98 -6.05 -1.89
N GLU A 125 1.49 -7.19 -1.42
CA GLU A 125 0.74 -8.15 -2.22
C GLU A 125 -0.49 -8.58 -1.43
N VAL A 126 -1.66 -8.54 -2.05
CA VAL A 126 -2.95 -8.87 -1.43
C VAL A 126 -3.72 -9.77 -2.38
N GLU A 127 -4.17 -10.93 -1.93
CA GLU A 127 -5.08 -11.78 -2.69
C GLU A 127 -6.48 -11.16 -2.70
N LEU A 128 -7.17 -11.20 -3.83
CA LEU A 128 -8.51 -10.63 -4.03
C LEU A 128 -9.56 -11.72 -4.32
N PRO A 129 -10.86 -11.47 -4.04
CA PRO A 129 -11.40 -10.26 -3.42
C PRO A 129 -11.06 -10.18 -1.93
N LEU A 130 -11.01 -8.97 -1.40
CA LEU A 130 -11.02 -8.76 0.05
C LEU A 130 -12.38 -9.20 0.62
N PRO A 131 -12.42 -9.70 1.87
CA PRO A 131 -13.69 -10.00 2.51
C PRO A 131 -14.57 -8.72 2.53
N PRO A 132 -15.90 -8.86 2.37
CA PRO A 132 -16.80 -7.72 2.51
C PRO A 132 -16.77 -7.17 3.94
N GLU A 133 -16.87 -5.84 4.07
CA GLU A 133 -17.06 -5.10 5.34
C GLU A 133 -18.30 -5.57 6.11
#